data_AF-A0A2X3CEL7-F1
#
_entry.id   AF-A0A2X3CEL7-F1
#
_cell.length_a   1.000
_cell.length_b   1.000
_cell.length_c   1.000
_cell.angle_alpha   90.00
_cell.angle_beta   90.00
_cell.angle_gamma   90.00
#
_symmetry.space_group_name_H-M   'P 1'
#
loop_
_entity.id
_entity.type
_entity.pdbx_description
1 polymer ?
#
loop_
_entity_poly.entity_id
_entity_poly.type
_entity_poly.pdbx_seq_one_letter_code
_entity_poly.pdbx_strand_id
1 'polypeptide(L)'
;MAPLQARLAQLPADKRWLVTSEGAFSYLARDYGLRELYLWPINADQQGTPQQVRKVIDTMKKERIPTIFSESTISDKPARQVAREAGAHYGGVLYVDSLSAADGPVPTWLDLLRVTTETIVNGIQDG
;
A
#
# COMPACT_ATOMS: atom_id res chain seq x y z
N MET A 1 -5.26 17.27 -6.93
CA MET A 1 -4.09 16.47 -6.49
C MET A 1 -3.08 17.24 -5.65
N ALA A 2 -2.77 18.51 -5.93
CA ALA A 2 -1.84 19.31 -5.11
C ALA A 2 -2.07 19.24 -3.57
N PRO A 3 -3.32 19.18 -3.06
CA PRO A 3 -3.56 19.01 -1.62
C PRO A 3 -3.04 17.69 -1.04
N LEU A 4 -3.08 16.60 -1.81
CA LEU A 4 -2.61 15.29 -1.34
C LEU A 4 -1.09 15.17 -1.37
N GLN A 5 -0.44 15.75 -2.38
CA GLN A 5 1.03 15.87 -2.41
C GLN A 5 1.55 16.56 -1.15
N ALA A 6 0.89 17.65 -0.74
CA ALA A 6 1.24 18.36 0.48
C ALA A 6 1.05 17.49 1.74
N ARG A 7 -0.01 16.67 1.81
CA ARG A 7 -0.24 15.75 2.94
C ARG A 7 0.82 14.66 3.03
N LEU A 8 1.20 14.05 1.91
CA LEU A 8 2.30 13.05 1.89
C LEU A 8 3.64 13.69 2.28
N ALA A 9 3.90 14.92 1.84
CA ALA A 9 5.10 15.67 2.21
C ALA A 9 5.16 16.04 3.71
N GLN A 10 4.02 16.08 4.42
CA GLN A 10 3.97 16.29 5.87
C GLN A 10 4.27 15.02 6.68
N LEU A 11 4.24 13.83 6.06
CA LEU A 11 4.61 12.60 6.75
C LEU A 11 6.10 12.62 7.11
N PRO A 12 6.49 12.14 8.31
CA PRO A 12 7.89 11.93 8.66
C PRO A 12 8.61 11.08 7.62
N ALA A 13 9.81 11.48 7.21
CA ALA A 13 10.53 10.85 6.08
C ALA A 13 10.83 9.36 6.32
N ASP A 14 11.03 8.97 7.57
CA ASP A 14 11.22 7.59 8.03
C ASP A 14 9.94 6.74 7.93
N LYS A 15 8.76 7.36 7.96
CA LYS A 15 7.45 6.71 7.79
C LYS A 15 6.97 6.63 6.34
N ARG A 16 7.68 7.25 5.38
CA ARG A 16 7.29 7.31 3.95
C ARG A 16 7.55 5.99 3.23
N TRP A 17 6.81 4.96 3.61
CA TRP A 17 6.85 3.64 3.01
C TRP A 17 5.48 3.29 2.43
N LEU A 18 5.49 2.78 1.21
CA LEU A 18 4.33 2.15 0.59
C LEU A 18 4.59 0.64 0.58
N VAL A 19 3.99 -0.05 1.55
CA VAL A 19 4.03 -1.52 1.63
C VAL A 19 2.74 -2.09 1.09
N THR A 20 2.81 -2.90 0.04
CA THR A 20 1.64 -3.45 -0.67
C THR A 20 1.77 -4.96 -0.87
N SER A 21 0.75 -5.61 -1.42
CA SER A 21 0.89 -7.03 -1.75
C SER A 21 1.66 -7.19 -3.06
N GLU A 22 1.24 -6.46 -4.09
CA GLU A 22 1.87 -6.43 -5.39
C GLU A 22 2.69 -5.15 -5.60
N GLY A 23 3.83 -5.26 -6.28
CA GLY A 23 4.67 -4.13 -6.70
C GLY A 23 4.06 -3.33 -7.87
N ALA A 24 2.81 -2.88 -7.73
CA ALA A 24 2.06 -2.17 -8.77
C ALA A 24 2.18 -0.63 -8.67
N PHE A 25 2.85 -0.11 -7.65
CA PHE A 25 2.80 1.32 -7.29
C PHE A 25 4.12 2.07 -7.50
N SER A 26 5.11 1.50 -8.19
CA SER A 26 6.43 2.10 -8.32
C SER A 26 6.42 3.54 -8.89
N TYR A 27 5.52 3.85 -9.83
CA TYR A 27 5.35 5.22 -10.35
C TYR A 27 4.80 6.18 -9.29
N LEU A 28 3.80 5.75 -8.52
CA LEU A 28 3.24 6.52 -7.42
C LEU A 28 4.31 6.73 -6.34
N ALA A 29 4.99 5.66 -5.92
CA ALA A 29 6.04 5.74 -4.92
C ALA A 29 7.14 6.74 -5.33
N ARG A 30 7.60 6.68 -6.59
CA ARG A 30 8.56 7.63 -7.14
C ARG A 30 8.05 9.08 -7.11
N ASP A 31 6.86 9.32 -7.64
CA ASP A 31 6.32 10.67 -7.81
C ASP A 31 6.00 11.35 -6.47
N TYR A 32 5.77 10.56 -5.41
CA TYR A 32 5.48 11.06 -4.06
C TYR A 32 6.62 10.86 -3.05
N GLY A 33 7.79 10.37 -3.48
CA GLY A 33 8.96 10.19 -2.61
C GLY A 33 8.75 9.14 -1.50
N LEU A 34 7.99 8.07 -1.80
CA LEU A 34 7.80 6.92 -0.92
C LEU A 34 8.82 5.83 -1.25
N ARG A 35 9.31 5.13 -0.24
CA ARG A 35 10.06 3.88 -0.39
C ARG A 35 9.07 2.74 -0.60
N GLU A 36 9.34 1.86 -1.55
CA GLU A 36 8.44 0.75 -1.90
C GLU A 36 8.88 -0.56 -1.25
N LEU A 37 7.92 -1.37 -0.81
CA LEU A 37 8.10 -2.76 -0.40
C LEU A 37 6.84 -3.55 -0.78
N TYR A 38 7.00 -4.76 -1.29
CA TYR A 38 5.86 -5.59 -1.69
C TYR A 38 6.11 -7.06 -1.42
N LEU A 39 5.04 -7.84 -1.29
CA LEU A 39 5.13 -9.29 -1.10
C LEU A 39 5.64 -9.98 -2.37
N TRP A 40 5.13 -9.59 -3.55
CA TRP A 40 5.61 -10.10 -4.83
C TRP A 40 5.65 -9.01 -5.92
N PRO A 41 6.55 -9.12 -6.90
CA PRO A 41 6.54 -8.24 -8.07
C PRO A 41 5.38 -8.57 -9.01
N ILE A 42 5.02 -7.63 -9.88
CA ILE A 42 3.93 -7.77 -10.85
C ILE A 42 4.05 -8.99 -11.79
N ASN A 43 5.28 -9.39 -12.12
CA ASN A 43 5.57 -10.51 -13.02
C ASN A 43 5.82 -11.84 -12.27
N ALA A 44 5.31 -12.00 -11.06
CA ALA A 44 5.58 -13.20 -10.25
C ALA A 44 4.70 -14.39 -10.63
N ASP A 45 5.32 -15.55 -10.85
CA ASP A 45 4.60 -16.83 -11.03
C ASP A 45 3.92 -17.33 -9.75
N GLN A 46 4.40 -16.86 -8.59
CA GLN A 46 3.89 -17.25 -7.26
C GLN A 46 3.66 -16.04 -6.38
N GLN A 47 2.49 -16.01 -5.75
CA GLN A 47 2.00 -14.94 -4.89
C GLN A 47 1.90 -15.43 -3.44
N GLY A 48 2.43 -14.65 -2.49
CA GLY A 48 2.28 -14.88 -1.06
C GLY A 48 3.02 -16.11 -0.53
N THR A 49 4.15 -16.48 -1.12
CA THR A 49 4.94 -17.61 -0.61
C THR A 49 5.45 -17.31 0.81
N PRO A 50 5.68 -18.33 1.66
CA PRO A 50 6.18 -18.10 3.02
C PRO A 50 7.47 -17.28 3.09
N GLN A 51 8.33 -17.41 2.08
CA GLN A 51 9.60 -16.68 1.99
C GLN A 51 9.38 -15.19 1.66
N GLN A 52 8.45 -14.90 0.73
CA GLN A 52 8.04 -13.52 0.40
C GLN A 52 7.44 -12.82 1.62
N VAL A 53 6.49 -13.48 2.29
CA VAL A 53 5.83 -12.98 3.50
C VAL A 53 6.86 -12.69 4.59
N ARG A 54 7.77 -13.63 4.86
CA ARG A 54 8.82 -13.46 5.87
C ARG A 54 9.74 -12.28 5.57
N LYS A 55 10.20 -12.13 4.33
CA LYS A 55 11.06 -11.02 3.92
C LYS A 55 10.42 -9.67 4.19
N VAL A 56 9.12 -9.53 3.89
CA VAL A 56 8.39 -8.29 4.16
C VAL A 56 8.25 -8.04 5.66
N ILE A 57 7.87 -9.05 6.45
CA ILE A 57 7.77 -8.94 7.92
C ILE A 57 9.09 -8.49 8.54
N ASP A 58 10.20 -9.13 8.16
CA ASP A 58 11.53 -8.82 8.70
C ASP A 58 11.94 -7.39 8.34
N THR A 59 11.65 -6.95 7.11
CA THR A 59 11.95 -5.58 6.64
C THR A 59 11.09 -4.55 7.38
N MET A 60 9.80 -4.81 7.55
CA MET A 60 8.89 -3.92 8.28
C MET A 60 9.33 -3.75 9.73
N LYS A 61 9.71 -4.83 10.42
CA LYS A 61 10.23 -4.76 11.80
C LYS A 61 11.53 -3.98 11.87
N LYS A 62 12.47 -4.26 10.97
CA LYS A 62 13.79 -3.62 10.95
C LYS A 62 13.69 -2.11 10.74
N GLU A 63 12.90 -1.68 9.76
CA GLU A 63 12.77 -0.28 9.37
C GLU A 63 11.64 0.44 10.14
N ARG A 64 10.97 -0.26 11.07
CA ARG A 64 9.82 0.23 11.86
C ARG A 64 8.71 0.81 10.99
N ILE A 65 8.37 0.10 9.92
CA ILE A 65 7.36 0.52 8.96
C ILE A 65 5.98 0.36 9.61
N PRO A 66 5.17 1.43 9.67
CA PRO A 66 3.94 1.41 10.47
C PRO A 66 2.79 0.66 9.80
N THR A 67 2.79 0.53 8.47
CA THR A 67 1.57 0.19 7.72
C THR A 67 1.84 -0.71 6.52
N ILE A 68 0.90 -1.60 6.23
CA ILE A 68 0.80 -2.37 4.98
C ILE A 68 -0.63 -2.33 4.41
N PHE A 69 -0.74 -2.32 3.10
CA PHE A 69 -2.00 -2.28 2.34
C PHE A 69 -2.17 -3.52 1.46
N SER A 70 -3.39 -3.78 0.99
CA SER A 70 -3.67 -4.71 -0.12
C SER A 70 -4.40 -4.00 -1.26
N GLU A 71 -4.71 -4.72 -2.33
CA GLU A 71 -5.34 -4.20 -3.54
C GLU A 71 -6.72 -4.83 -3.76
N SER A 72 -7.62 -4.11 -4.44
CA SER A 72 -9.02 -4.52 -4.62
C SER A 72 -9.24 -5.76 -5.48
N THR A 73 -8.25 -6.15 -6.28
CA THR A 73 -8.32 -7.25 -7.25
C THR A 73 -7.72 -8.55 -6.75
N ILE A 74 -7.13 -8.56 -5.55
CA ILE A 74 -6.50 -9.75 -4.96
C ILE A 74 -6.97 -9.97 -3.51
N SER A 75 -6.58 -11.10 -2.92
CA SER A 75 -6.92 -11.39 -1.53
C SER A 75 -6.11 -10.54 -0.55
N ASP A 76 -6.79 -9.94 0.44
CA ASP A 76 -6.17 -9.17 1.54
C ASP A 76 -5.51 -10.03 2.64
N LYS A 77 -5.69 -11.36 2.59
CA LYS A 77 -5.22 -12.28 3.64
C LYS A 77 -3.71 -12.21 3.88
N PRO A 78 -2.83 -12.20 2.86
CA PRO A 78 -1.39 -12.10 3.06
C PRO A 78 -0.99 -10.78 3.73
N ALA A 79 -1.52 -9.65 3.26
CA ALA A 79 -1.24 -8.32 3.83
C ALA A 79 -1.67 -8.23 5.30
N ARG A 80 -2.86 -8.75 5.64
CA ARG A 80 -3.33 -8.80 7.04
C ARG A 80 -2.47 -9.71 7.91
N GLN A 81 -1.99 -10.83 7.37
CA GLN A 81 -1.08 -11.71 8.11
C GLN A 81 0.23 -10.99 8.44
N VAL A 82 0.82 -10.34 7.43
CA VAL A 82 2.03 -9.54 7.60
C VAL A 82 1.82 -8.43 8.63
N ALA A 83 0.72 -7.69 8.55
CA ALA A 83 0.39 -6.64 9.53
C ALA A 83 0.41 -7.18 10.97
N ARG A 84 -0.29 -8.30 11.22
CA ARG A 84 -0.32 -8.93 12.55
C ARG A 84 1.05 -9.39 13.02
N GLU A 85 1.83 -10.03 12.14
CA GLU A 85 3.14 -10.60 12.52
C GLU A 85 4.24 -9.54 12.64
N ALA A 86 4.15 -8.44 11.88
CA ALA A 86 5.03 -7.29 11.95
C ALA A 86 4.73 -6.37 13.13
N GLY A 87 3.51 -6.44 13.70
CA GLY A 87 3.02 -5.47 14.68
C GLY A 87 2.70 -4.13 14.03
N ALA A 88 2.24 -4.15 12.78
CA ALA A 88 1.94 -2.98 11.97
C ALA A 88 0.42 -2.83 11.74
N HIS A 89 0.01 -1.62 11.38
CA HIS A 89 -1.36 -1.32 11.00
C HIS A 89 -1.69 -1.88 9.60
N TYR A 90 -2.88 -2.45 9.44
CA TYR A 90 -3.41 -2.78 8.12
C TYR A 90 -4.16 -1.57 7.54
N GLY A 91 -3.52 -0.84 6.62
CA GLY A 91 -3.98 0.44 6.08
C GLY A 91 -5.18 0.37 5.14
N GLY A 92 -5.68 -0.82 4.84
CA GLY A 92 -6.84 -1.02 4.00
C GLY A 92 -6.51 -1.39 2.55
N VAL A 93 -7.52 -1.24 1.69
CA VAL A 93 -7.50 -1.66 0.30
C VAL A 93 -7.24 -0.47 -0.62
N LEU A 94 -6.30 -0.62 -1.54
CA LEU A 94 -5.96 0.32 -2.60
C LEU A 94 -6.62 -0.09 -3.91
N TYR A 95 -7.02 0.89 -4.71
CA TYR A 95 -7.60 0.67 -6.03
C TYR A 95 -6.54 0.98 -7.10
N VAL A 96 -6.29 0.00 -7.97
CA VAL A 96 -5.28 0.10 -9.06
C VAL A 96 -5.90 -0.31 -10.40
N ASP A 97 -6.29 -1.57 -10.54
CA ASP A 97 -6.64 -2.15 -11.85
C ASP A 97 -8.13 -2.08 -12.19
N SER A 98 -8.98 -1.61 -11.29
CA SER A 98 -10.42 -1.56 -11.53
C SER A 98 -11.11 -0.34 -10.93
N LEU A 99 -11.99 0.24 -11.74
CA LEU A 99 -13.04 1.14 -11.27
C LEU A 99 -14.12 0.31 -10.60
N SER A 100 -14.81 0.91 -9.65
CA SER A 100 -16.01 0.30 -9.08
C SER A 100 -17.18 0.43 -10.05
N ALA A 101 -18.30 -0.21 -9.71
CA ALA A 101 -19.58 0.15 -10.31
C ALA A 101 -19.87 1.66 -10.13
N ALA A 102 -20.81 2.19 -10.92
CA ALA A 102 -21.13 3.62 -10.94
C ALA A 102 -21.57 4.18 -9.56
N ASP A 103 -22.10 3.32 -8.70
CA ASP A 103 -22.53 3.60 -7.32
C ASP A 103 -21.46 3.22 -6.26
N GLY A 104 -20.30 2.74 -6.69
CA GLY A 104 -19.20 2.35 -5.81
C GLY A 104 -18.24 3.50 -5.47
N PRO A 105 -17.17 3.21 -4.71
CA PRO A 105 -16.28 4.24 -4.15
C PRO A 105 -15.34 4.90 -5.17
N VAL A 106 -15.08 4.26 -6.32
CA VAL A 106 -14.14 4.72 -7.35
C VAL A 106 -14.72 4.57 -8.76
N PRO A 107 -15.83 5.24 -9.09
CA PRO A 107 -16.51 5.07 -10.38
C PRO A 107 -15.77 5.72 -11.55
N THR A 108 -14.80 6.60 -11.25
CA THR A 108 -13.98 7.28 -12.25
C THR A 108 -12.48 7.12 -11.96
N TRP A 109 -11.65 7.32 -12.99
CA TRP A 109 -10.19 7.27 -12.83
C TRP A 109 -9.66 8.35 -11.86
N LEU A 110 -10.27 9.53 -11.84
CA LEU A 110 -9.91 10.58 -10.89
C LEU A 110 -10.27 10.18 -9.45
N ASP A 111 -11.39 9.50 -9.25
CA ASP A 111 -11.77 8.97 -7.95
C ASP A 111 -10.83 7.86 -7.50
N LEU A 112 -10.43 6.96 -8.41
CA LEU A 112 -9.43 5.93 -8.12
C LEU A 112 -8.15 6.54 -7.58
N LEU A 113 -7.58 7.51 -8.28
CA LEU A 113 -6.34 8.16 -7.81
C LEU A 113 -6.53 8.90 -6.49
N ARG A 114 -7.67 9.58 -6.32
CA ARG A 114 -7.97 10.33 -5.09
C ARG A 114 -8.11 9.38 -3.90
N VAL A 115 -8.98 8.38 -4.00
CA VAL A 115 -9.26 7.41 -2.92
C VAL A 115 -8.01 6.62 -2.58
N THR A 116 -7.29 6.09 -3.58
CA THR A 116 -6.04 5.34 -3.33
C THR A 116 -5.03 6.19 -2.57
N THR A 117 -4.81 7.42 -3.00
CA THR A 117 -3.82 8.28 -2.37
C THR A 117 -4.29 8.77 -0.98
N GLU A 118 -5.60 9.01 -0.79
CA GLU A 118 -6.20 9.31 0.54
C GLU A 118 -6.02 8.13 1.50
N THR A 119 -6.26 6.90 1.05
CA THR A 119 -6.07 5.68 1.84
C THR A 119 -4.61 5.51 2.24
N ILE A 120 -3.65 5.74 1.33
CA ILE A 120 -2.22 5.68 1.64
C ILE A 120 -1.87 6.68 2.75
N VAL A 121 -2.28 7.94 2.60
CA VAL A 121 -1.98 8.99 3.58
C VAL A 121 -2.55 8.62 4.94
N ASN A 122 -3.85 8.32 5.00
CA ASN A 122 -4.53 8.03 6.26
C ASN A 122 -3.92 6.78 6.93
N GLY A 123 -3.71 5.71 6.15
CA GLY A 123 -3.14 4.47 6.68
C GLY A 123 -1.72 4.64 7.24
N ILE A 124 -0.89 5.51 6.67
CA ILE A 124 0.44 5.82 7.24
C ILE A 124 0.33 6.73 8.48
N GLN A 125 -0.65 7.62 8.54
CA GLN A 125 -0.88 8.49 9.70
C GLN A 125 -1.39 7.73 10.93
N ASP A 126 -2.24 6.73 10.71
CA ASP A 126 -2.92 5.97 11.77
C ASP A 126 -2.04 4.87 12.40
N GLY A 127 -0.90 4.52 11.76
CA GLY A 127 0.10 3.55 12.25
C GLY A 127 1.32 4.17 12.95
#